data_AF-A0A0Q7DHL8-F1
#
_entry.id   AF-A0A0Q7DHL8-F1
#
_cell.length_a   1.000
_cell.length_b   1.000
_cell.length_c   1.000
_cell.angle_alpha   90.00
_cell.angle_beta   90.00
_cell.angle_gamma   90.00
#
_symmetry.space_group_name_H-M   'P 1'
#
loop_
_entity.id
_entity.type
_entity.pdbx_description
1 polymer ?
#
loop_
_entity_poly.entity_id
_entity_poly.type
_entity_poly.pdbx_seq_one_letter_code
_entity_poly.pdbx_strand_id
1 'polypeptide(L)'
;MNAVIASGAGFLAAVLWVDLMFDVQVQRRGPDRASDEVLVSLAAYYRRVMTGAWPMNWVTPSVAALTLAAILIQIVQGWHPLWVGLGSLALALVVIGLALGRTWRNAVRLGQAVDLPEVQTRLAVDIYRDHMICLAAMLLLVGLQVATSYQF
;
A
#
# COMPACT_ATOMS: atom_id res chain seq x y z
N MET A 1 13.61 -17.28 6.50
CA MET A 1 13.41 -15.92 5.97
C MET A 1 12.04 -15.73 5.32
N ASN A 2 11.58 -16.71 4.52
CA ASN A 2 10.32 -16.61 3.76
C ASN A 2 9.11 -16.31 4.65
N ALA A 3 9.00 -16.95 5.82
CA ALA A 3 7.92 -16.67 6.77
C ALA A 3 7.91 -15.20 7.22
N VAL A 4 9.07 -14.61 7.53
CA VAL A 4 9.18 -13.20 7.95
C VAL A 4 8.76 -12.27 6.82
N ILE A 5 9.27 -12.50 5.61
CA ILE A 5 8.93 -11.69 4.43
C ILE A 5 7.43 -11.82 4.09
N ALA A 6 6.89 -13.04 4.08
CA ALA A 6 5.48 -13.30 3.78
C ALA A 6 4.54 -12.72 4.86
N SER A 7 4.90 -12.81 6.15
CA SER A 7 4.12 -12.18 7.21
C SER A 7 4.16 -10.66 7.12
N GLY A 8 5.31 -10.06 6.82
CA GLY A 8 5.44 -8.62 6.63
C GLY A 8 4.63 -8.11 5.43
N ALA A 9 4.76 -8.77 4.27
CA ALA A 9 3.99 -8.44 3.08
C ALA A 9 2.48 -8.70 3.27
N GLY A 10 2.11 -9.77 3.97
CA GLY A 10 0.72 -10.08 4.32
C GLY A 10 0.11 -9.02 5.24
N PHE A 11 0.86 -8.54 6.23
CA PHE A 11 0.45 -7.41 7.06
C PHE A 11 0.20 -6.14 6.23
N LEU A 12 1.12 -5.80 5.33
CA LEU A 12 0.97 -4.63 4.44
C LEU A 12 -0.24 -4.79 3.51
N ALA A 13 -0.48 -5.99 2.98
CA ALA A 13 -1.68 -6.29 2.20
C ALA A 13 -2.97 -6.11 3.01
N ALA A 14 -2.97 -6.49 4.29
CA ALA A 14 -4.11 -6.30 5.18
C ALA A 14 -4.37 -4.81 5.47
N VAL A 15 -3.33 -4.00 5.66
CA VAL A 15 -3.46 -2.54 5.79
C VAL A 15 -4.07 -1.94 4.51
N LEU A 16 -3.52 -2.29 3.35
CA LEU A 16 -4.04 -1.84 2.05
C LEU A 16 -5.50 -2.24 1.81
N TRP A 17 -5.91 -3.41 2.31
CA TRP A 17 -7.31 -3.83 2.25
C TRP A 17 -8.23 -2.90 3.04
N VAL A 18 -7.82 -2.47 4.23
CA VAL A 18 -8.58 -1.51 5.03
C VAL A 18 -8.72 -0.18 4.28
N ASP A 19 -7.65 0.31 3.65
CA ASP A 19 -7.68 1.52 2.83
C ASP A 19 -8.67 1.36 1.65
N LEU A 20 -8.61 0.21 0.95
CA LEU A 20 -9.48 -0.11 -0.19
C LEU A 20 -10.97 -0.22 0.16
N MET A 21 -11.33 -0.62 1.39
CA MET A 21 -12.73 -0.60 1.83
C MET A 21 -13.35 0.80 1.76
N PHE A 22 -12.54 1.85 1.92
CA PHE A 22 -12.97 3.23 1.77
C PHE A 22 -12.83 3.70 0.33
N ASP A 23 -11.71 3.42 -0.33
CA ASP A 23 -11.42 3.92 -1.67
C ASP A 23 -12.34 3.37 -2.77
N VAL A 24 -12.88 2.14 -2.60
CA VAL A 24 -13.82 1.54 -3.57
C VAL A 24 -15.10 2.36 -3.74
N GLN A 25 -15.44 3.24 -2.78
CA GLN A 25 -16.58 4.14 -2.87
C GLN A 25 -16.46 5.09 -4.07
N VAL A 26 -15.23 5.47 -4.44
CA VAL A 26 -14.94 6.33 -5.60
C VAL A 26 -15.24 5.62 -6.92
N GLN A 27 -14.90 4.32 -7.01
CA GLN A 27 -15.14 3.51 -8.21
C GLN A 27 -16.64 3.24 -8.44
N ARG A 28 -17.40 2.95 -7.36
CA ARG A 28 -18.81 2.57 -7.46
C ARG A 28 -19.72 3.71 -7.92
N ARG A 29 -19.38 4.97 -7.63
CA ARG A 29 -20.18 6.14 -8.02
C ARG A 29 -19.71 6.77 -9.33
N GLY A 30 -18.46 6.52 -9.75
CA GLY A 30 -17.86 7.04 -10.98
C GLY A 30 -17.32 8.47 -10.83
N PRO A 31 -16.30 8.87 -11.63
CA PRO A 31 -15.59 10.15 -11.48
C PRO A 31 -16.49 11.38 -11.65
N ASP A 32 -17.59 11.29 -12.39
CA ASP A 32 -18.53 12.40 -12.60
C ASP A 32 -19.62 12.49 -11.52
N ARG A 33 -19.69 11.54 -10.59
CA ARG A 33 -20.75 11.42 -9.57
C ARG A 33 -20.24 11.03 -8.18
N ALA A 34 -18.97 11.27 -7.88
CA ALA A 34 -18.52 11.28 -6.50
C ALA A 34 -19.25 12.44 -5.80
N SER A 35 -20.44 12.16 -5.28
CA SER A 35 -21.26 13.10 -4.51
C SER A 35 -20.41 13.69 -3.40
N ASP A 36 -20.60 14.97 -3.08
CA ASP A 36 -19.86 15.68 -2.02
C ASP A 36 -19.75 14.86 -0.72
N GLU A 37 -20.77 14.07 -0.39
CA GLU A 37 -20.78 13.14 0.75
C GLU A 37 -19.64 12.09 0.75
N VAL A 38 -19.29 11.51 -0.40
CA VAL A 38 -18.18 10.54 -0.53
C VAL A 38 -16.84 11.23 -0.38
N LEU A 39 -16.67 12.41 -0.98
CA LEU A 39 -15.45 13.19 -0.83
C LEU A 39 -15.25 13.66 0.62
N VAL A 40 -16.34 14.10 1.28
CA VAL A 40 -16.33 14.45 2.71
C VAL A 40 -15.96 13.24 3.57
N SER A 41 -16.51 12.06 3.27
CA SER A 41 -16.18 10.80 3.96
C SER A 41 -14.71 10.42 3.78
N LEU A 42 -14.20 10.42 2.54
CA LEU A 42 -12.79 10.13 2.24
C LEU A 42 -11.85 11.15 2.88
N ALA A 43 -12.14 12.44 2.75
CA ALA A 43 -11.32 13.48 3.35
C ALA A 43 -11.30 13.36 4.88
N ALA A 44 -12.44 13.07 5.51
CA ALA A 44 -12.50 12.83 6.95
C ALA A 44 -11.70 11.58 7.37
N TYR A 45 -11.76 10.50 6.58
CA TYR A 45 -10.98 9.28 6.79
C TYR A 45 -9.47 9.57 6.68
N TYR A 46 -9.01 10.11 5.55
CA TYR A 46 -7.60 10.42 5.35
C TYR A 46 -7.10 11.44 6.36
N ARG A 47 -7.89 12.45 6.73
CA ARG A 47 -7.53 13.37 7.82
C ARG A 47 -7.30 12.61 9.13
N ARG A 48 -8.19 11.71 9.54
CA ARG A 48 -8.00 10.90 10.77
C ARG A 48 -6.78 10.00 10.68
N VAL A 49 -6.56 9.35 9.53
CA VAL A 49 -5.38 8.52 9.29
C VAL A 49 -4.10 9.34 9.42
N MET A 50 -4.09 10.56 8.87
CA MET A 50 -2.93 11.44 8.85
C MET A 50 -2.67 12.14 10.20
N THR A 51 -3.71 12.51 10.96
CA THR A 51 -3.56 13.30 12.19
C THR A 51 -3.66 12.48 13.47
N GLY A 52 -4.27 11.29 13.43
CA GLY A 52 -4.69 10.58 14.65
C GLY A 52 -4.46 9.07 14.65
N ALA A 53 -3.98 8.46 13.57
CA ALA A 53 -3.73 7.01 13.53
C ALA A 53 -2.42 6.61 14.20
N TRP A 54 -2.14 7.15 15.40
CA TRP A 54 -1.17 6.52 16.28
C TRP A 54 -1.81 5.25 16.89
N PRO A 55 -1.15 4.08 16.85
CA PRO A 55 0.25 3.83 16.51
C PRO A 55 0.52 3.43 15.04
N MET A 56 -0.52 3.31 14.21
CA MET A 56 -0.42 2.82 12.83
C MET A 56 0.54 3.61 11.93
N ASN A 57 0.68 4.92 12.18
CA ASN A 57 1.64 5.80 11.48
C ASN A 57 3.11 5.38 11.65
N TRP A 58 3.47 4.66 12.72
CA TRP A 58 4.82 4.13 12.93
C TRP A 58 4.93 2.65 12.55
N VAL A 59 3.89 1.86 12.82
CA VAL A 59 3.91 0.41 12.61
C VAL A 59 4.03 0.08 11.13
N THR A 60 3.20 0.67 10.26
CA THR A 60 3.19 0.38 8.82
C THR A 60 4.56 0.62 8.16
N PRO A 61 5.19 1.81 8.28
CA PRO A 61 6.51 2.03 7.69
C PRO A 61 7.60 1.15 8.33
N SER A 62 7.50 0.84 9.62
CA SER A 62 8.45 -0.07 10.28
C SER A 62 8.36 -1.49 9.73
N VAL A 63 7.14 -2.01 9.53
CA VAL A 63 6.95 -3.34 8.92
C VAL A 63 7.42 -3.36 7.47
N ALA A 64 7.20 -2.28 6.71
CA ALA A 64 7.75 -2.16 5.36
C ALA A 64 9.29 -2.18 5.35
N ALA A 65 9.93 -1.43 6.24
CA ALA A 65 11.39 -1.41 6.38
C ALA A 65 11.96 -2.77 6.80
N LEU A 66 11.33 -3.44 7.77
CA LEU A 66 11.73 -4.79 8.21
C LEU A 66 11.56 -5.83 7.11
N THR A 67 10.48 -5.75 6.33
CA THR A 67 10.23 -6.62 5.18
C THR A 67 11.31 -6.44 4.12
N LEU A 68 11.66 -5.18 3.80
CA LEU A 68 12.73 -4.86 2.86
C LEU A 68 14.10 -5.37 3.35
N ALA A 69 14.43 -5.15 4.63
CA ALA A 69 15.66 -5.65 5.23
C ALA A 69 15.74 -7.18 5.17
N ALA A 70 14.64 -7.88 5.47
CA ALA A 70 14.57 -9.34 5.36
C ALA A 70 14.81 -9.84 3.93
N ILE A 71 14.27 -9.15 2.91
CA ILE A 71 14.54 -9.45 1.50
C ILE A 71 16.02 -9.26 1.17
N LEU A 72 16.65 -8.16 1.61
CA LEU A 72 18.07 -7.92 1.38
C LEU A 72 18.95 -8.98 2.04
N ILE A 73 18.63 -9.38 3.27
CA ILE A 73 19.34 -10.47 3.97
C ILE A 73 19.18 -11.79 3.21
N GLN A 74 17.97 -12.10 2.72
CA GLN A 74 17.71 -13.30 1.91
C GLN A 74 18.62 -13.35 0.67
N ILE A 75 18.79 -12.21 -0.01
CA ILE A 75 19.65 -12.08 -1.20
C ILE A 75 21.12 -12.29 -0.83
N VAL A 76 21.61 -11.59 0.21
CA VAL A 76 23.02 -11.64 0.63
C VAL A 76 23.42 -13.04 1.10
N GLN A 77 22.53 -13.74 1.80
CA GLN A 77 22.81 -15.07 2.33
C GLN A 77 22.63 -16.19 1.30
N GLY A 78 22.08 -15.91 0.11
CA GLY A 78 21.96 -16.87 -0.98
C GLY A 78 21.04 -18.07 -0.67
N TRP A 79 20.11 -17.94 0.28
CA TRP A 79 19.24 -19.03 0.73
C TRP A 79 18.25 -19.51 -0.34
N HIS A 80 18.00 -18.69 -1.36
CA HIS A 80 17.10 -18.99 -2.46
C HIS A 80 17.70 -18.53 -3.80
N PRO A 81 17.18 -19.02 -4.94
CA PRO A 81 17.57 -18.53 -6.25
C PRO A 81 17.47 -17.01 -6.34
N LEU A 82 18.48 -16.37 -6.94
CA LEU A 82 18.58 -14.90 -7.02
C LEU A 82 17.35 -14.24 -7.63
N TRP A 83 16.66 -14.90 -8.57
CA TRP A 83 15.45 -14.37 -9.20
C TRP A 83 14.30 -14.17 -8.19
N VAL A 84 14.20 -15.01 -7.15
CA VAL A 84 13.19 -14.88 -6.08
C VAL A 84 13.46 -13.63 -5.26
N GLY A 85 14.73 -13.42 -4.88
CA GLY A 85 15.15 -12.26 -4.12
C GLY A 85 15.00 -10.96 -4.91
N LEU A 86 15.45 -10.94 -6.18
CA LEU A 86 15.30 -9.78 -7.06
C LEU A 86 13.83 -9.48 -7.38
N GLY A 87 13.01 -10.51 -7.63
CA GLY A 87 11.57 -10.34 -7.84
C GLY A 87 10.87 -9.76 -6.61
N SER A 88 11.19 -10.28 -5.42
CA SER A 88 10.66 -9.76 -4.15
C SER A 88 11.10 -8.33 -3.89
N LEU A 89 12.36 -8.00 -4.18
CA LEU A 89 12.91 -6.66 -4.03
C LEU A 89 12.22 -5.68 -4.98
N ALA A 90 12.03 -6.05 -6.25
CA ALA A 90 11.34 -5.21 -7.23
C ALA A 90 9.90 -4.91 -6.80
N LEU A 91 9.15 -5.93 -6.36
CA LEU A 91 7.78 -5.76 -5.86
C LEU A 91 7.73 -4.83 -4.63
N ALA A 92 8.63 -5.03 -3.65
CA ALA A 92 8.70 -4.19 -2.45
C ALA A 92 9.04 -2.73 -2.80
N LEU A 93 10.00 -2.49 -3.71
CA LEU A 93 10.40 -1.15 -4.14
C LEU A 93 9.29 -0.43 -4.89
N VAL A 94 8.46 -1.12 -5.70
CA VAL A 94 7.29 -0.52 -6.34
C VAL A 94 6.33 0.02 -5.29
N VAL A 95 5.99 -0.77 -4.27
CA VAL A 95 5.06 -0.36 -3.22
C VAL A 95 5.61 0.80 -2.38
N ILE A 96 6.86 0.69 -1.94
CA ILE A 96 7.53 1.76 -1.16
C ILE A 96 7.66 3.04 -1.99
N GLY A 97 8.03 2.92 -3.27
CA GLY A 97 8.17 4.05 -4.18
C GLY A 97 6.86 4.77 -4.45
N LEU A 98 5.76 4.04 -4.67
CA LEU A 98 4.44 4.64 -4.84
C LEU A 98 3.98 5.36 -3.55
N ALA A 99 4.10 4.68 -2.41
CA ALA A 99 3.73 5.22 -1.11
C ALA A 99 4.45 6.53 -0.79
N LEU A 100 5.78 6.56 -0.92
CA LEU A 100 6.61 7.74 -0.63
C LEU A 100 6.52 8.82 -1.71
N GLY A 101 6.34 8.44 -2.96
CA GLY A 101 6.42 9.35 -4.10
C GLY A 101 5.16 10.18 -4.31
N ARG A 102 4.00 9.51 -4.44
CA ARG A 102 2.74 10.18 -4.83
C ARG A 102 1.58 9.90 -3.88
N THR A 103 1.44 8.67 -3.38
CA THR A 103 0.24 8.27 -2.64
C THR A 103 0.10 9.07 -1.34
N TRP A 104 1.20 9.23 -0.59
CA TRP A 104 1.22 10.05 0.63
C TRP A 104 0.84 11.51 0.37
N ARG A 105 1.44 12.14 -0.65
CA ARG A 105 1.17 13.55 -0.99
C ARG A 105 -0.28 13.76 -1.42
N ASN A 106 -0.82 12.85 -2.22
CA ASN A 106 -2.20 12.90 -2.66
C ASN A 106 -3.17 12.72 -1.49
N ALA A 107 -2.88 11.78 -0.57
CA ALA A 107 -3.68 11.55 0.64
C ALA A 107 -3.69 12.76 1.58
N VAL A 108 -2.54 13.43 1.78
CA VAL A 108 -2.45 14.67 2.55
C VAL A 108 -3.33 15.75 1.94
N ARG A 109 -3.21 16.00 0.63
CA ARG A 109 -3.98 17.02 -0.08
C ARG A 109 -5.48 16.74 -0.02
N LEU A 110 -5.87 15.49 -0.22
CA LEU A 110 -7.27 15.06 -0.12
C LEU A 110 -7.80 15.23 1.31
N GLY A 111 -7.03 14.84 2.33
CA GLY A 111 -7.41 14.98 3.74
C GLY A 111 -7.52 16.43 4.23
N GLN A 112 -6.79 17.35 3.59
CA GLN A 112 -6.94 18.79 3.84
C GLN A 112 -8.24 19.35 3.24
N ALA A 113 -8.80 18.71 2.21
CA ALA A 113 -10.03 19.10 1.53
C ALA A 113 -10.03 20.57 1.02
N VAL A 114 -8.86 21.11 0.67
CA VAL A 114 -8.69 22.50 0.19
C VAL A 114 -8.91 22.62 -1.32
N ASP A 115 -8.65 21.55 -2.06
CA ASP A 115 -8.77 21.51 -3.52
C ASP A 115 -10.25 21.49 -3.97
N LEU A 116 -10.53 21.92 -5.21
CA LEU A 116 -11.88 21.84 -5.82
C LEU A 116 -12.38 20.39 -5.89
N PRO A 117 -13.71 20.13 -5.85
CA PRO A 117 -14.27 18.76 -5.86
C PRO A 117 -13.76 17.89 -7.02
N GLU A 118 -13.61 18.45 -8.22
CA GLU A 118 -13.07 17.76 -9.39
C GLU A 118 -11.61 17.29 -9.19
N VAL A 119 -10.80 18.12 -8.53
CA VAL A 119 -9.41 17.79 -8.21
C VAL A 119 -9.36 16.74 -7.10
N GLN A 120 -10.22 16.85 -6.09
CA GLN A 120 -10.35 15.83 -5.03
C GLN A 120 -10.74 14.46 -5.60
N THR A 121 -11.70 14.42 -6.53
CA THR A 121 -12.09 13.18 -7.20
C THR A 121 -10.93 12.56 -7.99
N ARG A 122 -10.17 13.38 -8.74
CA ARG A 122 -8.98 12.89 -9.45
C ARG A 122 -7.94 12.32 -8.48
N LEU A 123 -7.65 13.03 -7.39
CA LEU A 123 -6.73 12.54 -6.35
C LEU A 123 -7.22 11.21 -5.74
N ALA A 124 -8.51 11.09 -5.45
CA ALA A 124 -9.08 9.89 -4.89
C ALA A 124 -9.01 8.69 -5.85
N VAL A 125 -9.24 8.90 -7.15
CA VAL A 125 -9.06 7.86 -8.18
C VAL A 125 -7.60 7.43 -8.30
N ASP A 126 -6.65 8.38 -8.24
CA ASP A 126 -5.23 8.07 -8.31
C ASP A 126 -4.76 7.28 -7.08
N ILE A 127 -5.20 7.66 -5.88
CA ILE A 127 -4.91 6.91 -4.64
C ILE A 127 -5.48 5.49 -4.72
N TYR A 128 -6.73 5.33 -5.16
CA TYR A 128 -7.34 4.01 -5.36
C TYR A 128 -6.52 3.13 -6.31
N ARG A 129 -6.07 3.69 -7.45
CA ARG A 129 -5.23 2.96 -8.42
C ARG A 129 -3.89 2.56 -7.80
N ASP A 130 -3.28 3.43 -7.02
CA ASP A 130 -2.04 3.14 -6.31
C ASP A 130 -2.22 1.99 -5.33
N HIS A 131 -3.26 2.04 -4.51
CA HIS A 131 -3.56 0.98 -3.54
C HIS A 131 -3.85 -0.36 -4.22
N MET A 132 -4.52 -0.37 -5.37
CA MET A 132 -4.71 -1.60 -6.15
C MET A 132 -3.40 -2.19 -6.68
N ILE A 133 -2.49 -1.34 -7.20
CA ILE A 133 -1.16 -1.78 -7.65
C ILE A 133 -0.37 -2.32 -6.46
N CYS A 134 -0.37 -1.61 -5.34
CA CYS A 134 0.32 -2.01 -4.13
C CYS A 134 -0.21 -3.32 -3.56
N LEU A 135 -1.53 -3.51 -3.54
CA LEU A 135 -2.16 -4.74 -3.06
C LEU A 135 -1.76 -5.91 -3.95
N ALA A 136 -1.86 -5.76 -5.27
CA ALA A 136 -1.45 -6.80 -6.21
C ALA A 136 0.03 -7.16 -6.04
N ALA A 137 0.91 -6.17 -5.90
CA ALA A 137 2.34 -6.40 -5.68
C ALA A 137 2.63 -7.12 -4.36
N MET A 138 1.97 -6.75 -3.26
CA MET A 138 2.13 -7.44 -1.96
C MET A 138 1.58 -8.86 -1.98
N LEU A 139 0.44 -9.10 -2.63
CA LEU A 139 -0.12 -10.45 -2.79
C LEU A 139 0.78 -11.34 -3.64
N LEU A 140 1.36 -10.80 -4.72
CA LEU A 140 2.35 -11.52 -5.53
C LEU A 140 3.60 -11.84 -4.73
N LEU A 141 4.07 -10.92 -3.90
CA LEU A 141 5.23 -11.13 -3.03
C LEU A 141 4.95 -12.24 -2.00
N VAL A 142 3.78 -12.22 -1.35
CA VAL A 142 3.34 -13.30 -0.45
C VAL A 142 3.29 -14.62 -1.20
N GLY A 143 2.62 -14.67 -2.35
CA GLY A 143 2.50 -15.88 -3.16
C GLY A 143 3.85 -16.44 -3.59
N LEU A 144 4.78 -15.56 -4.01
CA LEU A 144 6.14 -15.93 -4.36
C LEU A 144 6.88 -16.56 -3.18
N GLN A 145 6.88 -15.90 -2.02
CA GLN A 145 7.60 -16.38 -0.83
C GLN A 145 7.00 -17.65 -0.24
N VAL A 146 5.66 -17.80 -0.28
CA VAL A 146 4.97 -19.01 0.13
C VAL A 146 5.27 -20.16 -0.83
N ALA A 147 5.18 -19.95 -2.15
CA ALA A 147 5.48 -20.98 -3.13
C ALA A 147 6.92 -21.49 -3.02
N THR A 148 7.88 -20.59 -2.80
CA THR A 148 9.29 -20.96 -2.63
C THR A 148 9.62 -21.51 -1.24
N SER A 149 8.70 -21.39 -0.26
CA SER A 149 8.88 -22.01 1.06
C SER A 149 8.63 -23.51 1.06
N TYR A 150 7.90 -24.04 0.07
CA TYR A 150 7.62 -25.48 -0.08
C TYR A 150 8.63 -26.22 -0.95
N GLN A 151 9.58 -25.51 -1.58
CA GLN A 151 10.54 -26.11 -2.53
C GLN A 151 11.83 -26.63 -1.87
N PHE A 152 11.91 -26.67 -0.53
CA PHE A 152 13.03 -27.22 0.23
C PHE A 152 12.54 -27.98 1.46
#